data_AF-A0A1F4BQW1-F1
#
_entry.id   AF-A0A1F4BQW1-F1
#
_cell.length_a   1.000
_cell.length_b   1.000
_cell.length_c   1.000
_cell.angle_alpha   90.00
_cell.angle_beta   90.00
_cell.angle_gamma   90.00
#
_symmetry.space_group_name_H-M   'P 1'
#
loop_
_entity.id
_entity.type
_entity.pdbx_description
1 polymer ?
#
loop_
_entity_poly.entity_id
_entity_poly.type
_entity_poly.pdbx_seq_one_letter_code
_entity_poly.pdbx_strand_id
1 'polypeptide(L)'
;MTELVVKLPDELAERARDAGLLSDEAIQKLLDEALRRQAGRELLDVARRLHNANIPAMTEEEVVALVKQVRAERRTRDAGRP
;
A
#
# COMPACT_ATOMS: atom_id res chain seq x y z
N MET A 1 5.74 -0.99 -21.89
CA MET A 1 4.42 -1.52 -22.27
C MET A 1 4.44 -3.00 -21.97
N THR A 2 3.45 -3.51 -21.26
CA THR A 2 3.36 -4.91 -20.83
C THR A 2 2.05 -5.48 -21.34
N GLU A 3 2.07 -6.70 -21.87
CA GLU A 3 0.87 -7.38 -22.37
C GLU A 3 0.26 -8.25 -21.26
N LEU A 4 -1.07 -8.22 -21.15
CA LEU A 4 -1.83 -9.01 -20.18
C LEU A 4 -2.96 -9.75 -20.91
N VAL A 5 -2.98 -11.07 -20.78
CA VAL A 5 -4.08 -11.92 -21.29
C VAL A 5 -4.91 -12.40 -20.12
N VAL A 6 -6.22 -12.11 -20.15
CA VAL A 6 -7.17 -12.49 -19.10
C VAL A 6 -8.25 -13.39 -19.70
N LYS A 7 -8.55 -14.49 -19.02
CA LYS A 7 -9.73 -15.31 -19.34
C LYS A 7 -10.92 -14.80 -18.52
N LEU A 8 -11.96 -14.38 -19.22
CA LEU A 8 -13.22 -13.92 -18.64
C LEU A 8 -14.33 -14.87 -19.06
N PRO A 9 -15.37 -15.08 -18.22
CA PRO A 9 -16.61 -15.68 -18.68
C PRO A 9 -17.19 -14.89 -19.85
N ASP A 10 -17.72 -15.57 -20.86
CA ASP A 10 -18.18 -14.93 -22.11
C ASP A 10 -19.21 -13.83 -21.83
N GLU A 11 -20.21 -14.09 -20.98
CA GLU A 11 -21.22 -13.10 -20.59
C GLU A 11 -20.60 -11.84 -19.96
N LEU A 12 -19.53 -11.99 -19.17
CA LEU A 12 -18.84 -10.87 -18.56
C LEU A 12 -18.03 -10.09 -19.60
N ALA A 13 -17.38 -10.80 -20.51
CA ALA A 13 -16.59 -10.20 -21.58
C ALA A 13 -17.47 -9.37 -22.52
N GLU A 14 -18.65 -9.87 -22.90
CA GLU A 14 -19.62 -9.14 -23.72
C GLU A 14 -20.10 -7.87 -23.00
N ARG A 15 -20.58 -8.00 -21.76
CA ARG A 15 -21.05 -6.84 -20.98
C ARG A 15 -19.96 -5.79 -20.75
N ALA A 16 -18.73 -6.23 -20.48
CA ALA A 16 -17.60 -5.32 -20.29
C ALA A 16 -17.19 -4.65 -21.61
N ARG A 17 -17.27 -5.37 -22.74
CA ARG A 17 -17.03 -4.81 -24.07
C ARG A 17 -18.06 -3.75 -24.43
N ASP A 18 -19.35 -4.06 -24.24
CA ASP A 18 -20.46 -3.13 -24.52
C ASP A 18 -20.39 -1.86 -23.66
N ALA A 19 -19.88 -2.00 -22.43
CA ALA A 19 -19.61 -0.88 -21.54
C ALA A 19 -18.30 -0.12 -21.84
N GLY A 20 -17.52 -0.54 -22.85
CA GLY A 20 -16.23 0.08 -23.21
C GLY A 20 -15.09 -0.17 -22.20
N LEU A 21 -15.28 -1.10 -21.26
CA LEU A 21 -14.34 -1.38 -20.17
C LEU A 21 -13.14 -2.24 -20.59
N LEU A 22 -13.18 -2.85 -21.79
CA LEU A 22 -12.09 -3.67 -22.33
C LEU A 22 -11.11 -2.88 -23.23
N SER A 23 -11.22 -1.56 -23.27
CA SER A 23 -10.20 -0.73 -23.92
C SER A 23 -8.94 -0.62 -23.06
N ASP A 24 -7.77 -0.46 -23.67
CA ASP A 24 -6.48 -0.34 -22.97
C ASP A 24 -6.52 0.76 -21.89
N GLU A 25 -7.09 1.92 -22.23
CA GLU A 25 -7.24 3.05 -21.31
C GLU A 25 -8.15 2.73 -20.13
N ALA A 26 -9.30 2.10 -20.38
CA ALA A 26 -10.24 1.72 -19.32
C ALA A 26 -9.63 0.67 -18.39
N ILE A 27 -8.94 -0.34 -18.93
CA ILE A 27 -8.25 -1.36 -18.15
C ILE A 27 -7.13 -0.74 -17.31
N GLN A 28 -6.33 0.17 -17.88
CA GLN A 28 -5.29 0.87 -17.12
C GLN A 28 -5.90 1.65 -15.94
N LYS A 29 -6.97 2.40 -16.18
CA LYS A 29 -7.66 3.14 -15.12
C LYS A 29 -8.23 2.22 -14.05
N LEU A 30 -8.83 1.09 -14.43
CA LEU A 30 -9.35 0.10 -13.51
C LEU A 30 -8.25 -0.49 -12.61
N LEU A 31 -7.07 -0.76 -13.17
CA LEU A 31 -5.91 -1.25 -12.41
C LEU A 31 -5.39 -0.17 -11.43
N ASP A 32 -5.24 1.07 -11.88
CA ASP A 32 -4.80 2.18 -11.01
C ASP A 32 -5.76 2.40 -9.85
N GLU A 33 -7.07 2.38 -10.10
CA GLU A 33 -8.08 2.51 -9.04
C GLU A 33 -8.06 1.31 -8.08
N ALA A 34 -7.88 0.09 -8.60
CA ALA A 34 -7.78 -1.10 -7.77
C ALA A 34 -6.57 -1.04 -6.83
N LEU A 35 -5.41 -0.62 -7.34
CA LEU A 35 -4.20 -0.41 -6.54
C LEU A 35 -4.39 0.67 -5.48
N ARG A 36 -5.02 1.80 -5.83
CA ARG A 36 -5.34 2.86 -4.85
C ARG A 36 -6.27 2.35 -3.74
N ARG A 37 -7.30 1.59 -4.11
CA ARG A 37 -8.23 0.98 -3.13
C ARG A 37 -7.50 -0.03 -2.23
N GLN A 38 -6.59 -0.82 -2.77
CA GLN A 38 -5.77 -1.75 -1.99
C GLN A 38 -4.89 -1.01 -0.98
N ALA A 39 -4.16 0.03 -1.41
CA ALA A 39 -3.35 0.85 -0.52
C ALA A 39 -4.18 1.46 0.63
N GLY A 40 -5.40 1.92 0.33
CA GLY A 40 -6.33 2.41 1.35
C GLY A 40 -6.76 1.33 2.35
N ARG A 41 -7.01 0.10 1.89
CA ARG A 41 -7.33 -1.04 2.77
C ARG A 41 -6.17 -1.40 3.68
N GLU A 42 -4.96 -1.46 3.14
CA GLU A 42 -3.74 -1.72 3.92
C GLU A 42 -3.52 -0.67 5.01
N LEU A 43 -3.73 0.61 4.69
CA LEU A 43 -3.67 1.69 5.67
C LEU A 43 -4.68 1.51 6.80
N LEU A 44 -5.94 1.19 6.47
CA LEU A 44 -7.00 0.96 7.46
C LEU A 44 -6.72 -0.26 8.32
N ASP A 45 -6.13 -1.31 7.76
CA ASP A 45 -5.74 -2.51 8.51
C ASP A 45 -4.62 -2.19 9.50
N VAL A 46 -3.62 -1.39 9.12
CA VAL A 46 -2.59 -0.90 10.04
C VAL A 46 -3.21 -0.05 11.14
N ALA A 47 -4.10 0.89 10.81
CA ALA A 47 -4.79 1.72 11.79
C ALA A 47 -5.58 0.86 12.81
N ARG A 48 -6.28 -0.18 12.33
CA ARG A 48 -7.00 -1.13 13.18
C ARG A 48 -6.07 -1.90 14.11
N ARG A 49 -4.91 -2.36 13.61
CA ARG A 49 -3.90 -3.05 14.44
C ARG A 49 -3.35 -2.13 15.52
N LEU A 50 -3.04 -0.87 15.20
CA LEU A 50 -2.56 0.12 16.15
C LEU A 50 -3.60 0.42 17.23
N HIS A 51 -4.86 0.61 16.83
CA HIS A 51 -5.95 0.82 17.78
C HIS A 51 -6.12 -0.37 18.73
N ASN A 52 -6.12 -1.60 18.21
CA ASN A 52 -6.27 -2.81 19.01
C ASN A 52 -5.07 -3.08 19.93
N ALA A 53 -3.87 -2.62 19.56
CA ALA A 53 -2.68 -2.74 20.40
C ALA A 53 -2.75 -1.86 21.65
N ASN A 54 -3.71 -0.91 21.72
CA ASN A 54 -3.95 -0.03 22.86
C ASN A 54 -2.65 0.56 23.44
N ILE A 55 -1.78 1.01 22.54
CA ILE A 55 -0.44 1.48 22.90
C ILE A 55 -0.58 2.79 23.68
N PRO A 56 0.03 2.92 24.87
CA PRO A 56 0.02 4.17 25.62
C PRO A 56 0.57 5.31 24.76
N ALA A 57 -0.10 6.46 24.83
CA ALA A 57 0.40 7.66 24.18
C ALA A 57 1.74 8.06 24.82
N MET A 58 2.70 8.41 23.97
CA MET A 58 3.98 9.00 24.38
C MET A 58 3.95 10.50 24.15
N THR A 59 4.69 11.26 24.94
CA THR A 59 4.84 12.70 24.67
C THR A 59 5.74 12.92 23.45
N GLU A 60 5.65 14.10 22.85
CA GLU A 60 6.50 14.44 21.70
C GLU A 60 7.99 14.41 22.07
N GLU A 61 8.34 14.84 23.28
CA GLU A 61 9.71 14.82 23.79
C GLU A 61 10.25 13.39 23.89
N GLU A 62 9.44 12.47 24.42
CA GLU A 62 9.79 11.05 24.54
C GLU A 62 9.98 10.40 23.16
N VAL A 63 9.11 10.71 22.20
CA VAL A 63 9.25 10.25 20.80
C VAL A 63 10.55 10.77 20.18
N VAL A 64 10.86 12.06 20.35
CA VAL A 64 12.09 12.66 19.81
C VAL A 64 13.34 12.03 20.42
N ALA A 65 13.35 11.80 21.74
CA ALA A 65 14.45 11.16 22.44
C ALA A 65 14.70 9.73 21.90
N LEU A 66 13.64 8.93 21.77
CA LEU A 66 13.72 7.58 21.21
C LEU A 66 14.23 7.57 19.76
N VAL A 67 13.68 8.44 18.90
CA VAL A 67 14.11 8.53 17.49
C VAL A 67 15.58 8.92 17.39
N LYS A 68 16.06 9.86 18.20
CA LYS A 68 17.48 10.25 18.24
C LYS A 68 18.37 9.08 18.66
N GLN A 69 17.98 8.34 19.69
CA GLN A 69 18.71 7.17 20.16
C GLN A 69 18.82 6.10 19.06
N VAL A 70 17.69 5.69 18.47
CA VAL A 70 17.66 4.66 17.41
C VAL A 70 18.48 5.09 16.19
N ARG A 71 18.44 6.38 15.82
CA ARG A 71 19.27 6.91 14.72
C ARG A 71 20.77 6.90 15.06
N ALA A 72 21.14 7.18 16.31
CA ALA A 72 22.53 7.08 16.75
C ALA A 72 23.04 5.62 16.69
N GLU A 73 22.24 4.67 17.19
CA GLU A 73 22.55 3.23 17.15
C GLU A 73 22.66 2.69 15.72
N ARG A 74 21.85 3.19 14.78
CA ARG A 74 21.98 2.81 13.36
C ARG A 74 23.29 3.31 12.75
N ARG A 75 23.66 4.57 13.02
CA ARG A 75 24.91 5.14 12.50
C ARG A 75 26.14 4.41 13.01
N THR A 76 26.17 4.02 14.29
CA THR A 76 27.29 3.27 14.86
C THR A 76 27.39 1.86 14.27
N ARG A 77 26.25 1.20 13.99
CA ARG A 77 26.21 -0.10 13.31
C ARG A 77 26.67 -0.03 11.86
N ASP A 78 26.25 1.00 11.11
CA ASP A 78 26.65 1.17 9.71
C ASP A 78 28.13 1.55 9.58
N ALA A 79 28.66 2.34 10.53
CA ALA A 79 30.09 2.67 10.61
C ALA A 79 30.98 1.50 11.04
N GLY A 80 30.39 0.45 11.64
CA GLY A 80 31.08 -0.77 12.04
C GLY A 80 30.99 -1.91 11.03
N ARG A 81 30.34 -1.70 9.88
CA ARG A 81 30.23 -2.69 8.79
C ARG A 81 31.33 -2.39 7.76
N PRO A 82 32.33 -3.28 7.57
CA PRO A 82 33.43 -3.06 6.63
C PRO A 82 32.95 -3.03 5.17
#